data_AF-A0A1Q5MDI1-F1
#
_entry.id   AF-A0A1Q5MDI1-F1
#
_cell.length_a   1.000
_cell.length_b   1.000
_cell.length_c   1.000
_cell.angle_alpha   90.00
_cell.angle_beta   90.00
_cell.angle_gamma   90.00
#
_symmetry.space_group_name_H-M   'P 1'
#
loop_
_entity.id
_entity.type
_entity.pdbx_description
1 polymer ?
#
loop_
_entity_poly.entity_id
_entity_poly.type
_entity_poly.pdbx_seq_one_letter_code
_entity_poly.pdbx_strand_id
1 'polypeptide(L)'
;MSTSRLPDVTVTVIVHNDAGRLPRAVESVRRQTHRDLEIVISDDHSTDDTPRVARALAARDGRIRCLRLPENSGGCSAPRNRALEIARAPYLMFLDSDDELPPESVASLLAAHRERDLDFAMGAVRRIRVDTGRRSTWMPHLVRERRTLDGIEADPRLFFEHLSTGKMYSRAFLDRHDLRFPEGIHYEDQLFSAQAYCLAKRFTIIPEPVYLWYVAPYAGSDAASISNQRHLIGNVRDRIHVQRLIDAFLAESGHEGLREDKDHKFLKHDFRMYAGDLPYREEEWLAAFADLVNPYLETLSPGAYARLPRAERVVLQLIRDRRLAEARWAARGLGHDVAPRELTTGPDGRTYWGDRVPESAGARRELDLSELEPETRPFSVAQFRHEVTEIVRGPGASVDLTVRTYDPALRLPVGPQRASLLLSPGRRLTVPFRLSPVRPGVFEGRVRLDPATARLPLSGFAGVRHPMVRLTCRGRSNRGLLLAPLAFPPLTARVPHHQLTIEPEGHTPGRLQLRWQPTGLTAGALRVRRAARRAASVFSPSGV
;
A
#
# COMPACT_ATOMS: atom_id res chain seq x y z
N MET A 1 -44.47 31.57 5.41
CA MET A 1 -44.02 30.17 5.51
C MET A 1 -42.89 29.98 4.50
N SER A 2 -41.64 29.86 4.96
CA SER A 2 -40.50 29.66 4.06
C SER A 2 -40.55 28.22 3.55
N THR A 3 -40.85 28.03 2.27
CA THR A 3 -40.67 26.74 1.60
C THR A 3 -39.18 26.43 1.64
N SER A 4 -38.74 25.56 2.55
CA SER A 4 -37.31 25.23 2.65
C SER A 4 -36.89 24.57 1.34
N ARG A 5 -36.13 25.30 0.51
CA ARG A 5 -35.55 24.79 -0.72
C ARG A 5 -34.74 23.54 -0.40
N LEU A 6 -34.91 22.49 -1.20
CA LEU A 6 -34.12 21.26 -1.05
C LEU A 6 -32.62 21.61 -1.21
N PRO A 7 -31.74 21.04 -0.36
CA PRO A 7 -30.29 21.20 -0.54
C PRO A 7 -29.84 20.54 -1.85
N ASP A 8 -28.82 21.10 -2.49
CA ASP A 8 -28.25 20.53 -3.73
C ASP A 8 -27.51 19.22 -3.42
N VAL A 9 -26.80 19.15 -2.29
CA VAL A 9 -25.96 17.99 -1.91
C VAL A 9 -26.14 17.65 -0.44
N THR A 10 -26.25 16.35 -0.12
CA THR A 10 -26.13 15.84 1.25
C THR A 10 -24.77 15.18 1.42
N VAL A 11 -24.00 15.67 2.39
CA VAL A 11 -22.73 15.05 2.81
C VAL A 11 -22.99 14.26 4.09
N THR A 12 -22.84 12.95 4.00
CA THR A 12 -22.92 12.04 5.14
C THR A 12 -21.56 11.93 5.79
N VAL A 13 -21.46 12.30 7.07
CA VAL A 13 -20.29 12.10 7.92
C VAL A 13 -20.56 10.92 8.85
N ILE A 14 -19.92 9.78 8.61
CA ILE A 14 -20.04 8.63 9.53
C ILE A 14 -19.04 8.74 10.67
N VAL A 15 -19.43 8.28 11.86
CA VAL A 15 -18.58 8.38 13.05
C VAL A 15 -18.84 7.23 14.03
N HIS A 16 -17.77 6.72 14.62
CA HIS A 16 -17.81 5.82 15.77
C HIS A 16 -16.61 6.11 16.67
N ASN A 17 -16.86 6.50 17.93
CA ASN A 17 -15.84 6.79 18.94
C ASN A 17 -14.72 7.73 18.46
N ASP A 18 -15.10 8.86 17.85
CA ASP A 18 -14.16 9.82 17.27
C ASP A 18 -14.50 11.29 17.57
N ALA A 19 -14.80 11.54 18.85
CA ALA A 19 -15.14 12.89 19.33
C ALA A 19 -14.07 13.93 19.00
N GLY A 20 -12.80 13.51 18.92
CA GLY A 20 -11.65 14.38 18.68
C GLY A 20 -11.50 14.86 17.24
N ARG A 21 -11.85 14.04 16.23
CA ARG A 21 -11.68 14.41 14.81
C ARG A 21 -12.98 14.85 14.14
N LEU A 22 -14.14 14.42 14.64
CA LEU A 22 -15.46 14.80 14.09
C LEU A 22 -15.62 16.32 13.83
N PRO A 23 -15.22 17.24 14.74
CA PRO A 23 -15.34 18.69 14.46
C PRO A 23 -14.58 19.14 13.22
N ARG A 24 -13.42 18.55 12.94
CA ARG A 24 -12.58 18.89 11.79
C ARG A 24 -13.21 18.41 10.49
N ALA A 25 -13.72 17.18 10.46
CA ALA A 25 -14.43 16.63 9.31
C ALA A 25 -15.65 17.50 8.96
N VAL A 26 -16.51 17.78 9.94
CA VAL A 26 -17.71 18.61 9.74
C VAL A 26 -17.36 20.04 9.33
N GLU A 27 -16.33 20.65 9.91
CA GLU A 27 -15.88 21.99 9.53
C GLU A 27 -15.38 22.04 8.06
N SER A 28 -14.74 20.98 7.57
CA SER A 28 -14.33 20.88 6.16
C SER A 28 -15.53 20.93 5.20
N VAL A 29 -16.67 20.36 5.61
CA VAL A 29 -17.93 20.43 4.85
C VAL A 29 -18.58 21.81 4.97
N ARG A 30 -18.59 22.41 6.17
CA ARG A 30 -19.15 23.76 6.37
C ARG A 30 -18.42 24.82 5.54
N ARG A 31 -17.12 24.63 5.30
CA ARG A 31 -16.25 25.54 4.54
C ARG A 31 -16.29 25.36 3.03
N GLN A 32 -17.07 24.41 2.50
CA GLN A 32 -17.22 24.25 1.05
C GLN A 32 -17.68 25.56 0.41
N THR A 33 -17.16 25.84 -0.79
CA THR A 33 -17.50 27.04 -1.56
C THR A 33 -18.95 27.03 -2.02
N HIS A 34 -19.49 25.85 -2.34
CA HIS A 34 -20.91 25.63 -2.54
C HIS A 34 -21.65 25.52 -1.18
N ARG A 35 -22.68 26.35 -0.98
CA ARG A 35 -23.29 26.56 0.36
C ARG A 35 -24.60 25.81 0.61
N ASP A 36 -25.31 25.41 -0.45
CA ASP A 36 -26.62 24.76 -0.40
C ASP A 36 -26.49 23.26 -0.07
N LEU A 37 -26.06 22.99 1.17
CA LEU A 37 -25.71 21.67 1.66
C LEU A 37 -26.62 21.21 2.80
N GLU A 38 -26.85 19.90 2.86
CA GLU A 38 -27.23 19.19 4.07
C GLU A 38 -26.04 18.37 4.58
N ILE A 39 -25.85 18.35 5.91
CA ILE A 39 -24.79 17.58 6.55
C ILE A 39 -25.45 16.60 7.51
N VAL A 40 -25.29 15.30 7.27
CA VAL A 40 -25.83 14.25 8.14
C VAL A 40 -24.68 13.61 8.90
N ILE A 41 -24.60 13.84 10.21
CA ILE A 41 -23.69 13.10 11.09
C ILE A 41 -24.40 11.81 11.48
N SER A 42 -23.84 10.66 11.09
CA SER A 42 -24.37 9.33 11.36
C SER A 42 -23.47 8.61 12.37
N ASP A 43 -23.89 8.58 13.62
CA ASP A 43 -23.19 7.98 14.75
C ASP A 43 -23.55 6.50 14.91
N ASP A 44 -22.57 5.61 14.77
CA ASP A 44 -22.71 4.17 14.96
C ASP A 44 -22.67 3.77 16.44
N HIS A 45 -23.58 4.35 17.21
CA HIS A 45 -23.72 4.06 18.64
C HIS A 45 -22.42 4.29 19.44
N SER A 46 -21.76 5.43 19.27
CA SER A 46 -20.56 5.77 20.03
C SER A 46 -20.80 5.75 21.54
N THR A 47 -19.78 5.33 22.28
CA THR A 47 -19.74 5.23 23.74
C THR A 47 -18.85 6.31 24.39
N ASP A 48 -18.10 7.06 23.58
CA ASP A 48 -17.30 8.19 24.01
C ASP A 48 -18.09 9.53 23.98
N ASP A 49 -17.38 10.65 23.93
CA ASP A 49 -17.95 12.00 23.86
C ASP A 49 -18.60 12.36 22.51
N THR A 50 -18.54 11.48 21.50
CA THR A 50 -19.01 11.73 20.13
C THR A 50 -20.46 12.23 20.07
N PRO A 51 -21.44 11.61 20.78
CA PRO A 51 -22.84 12.06 20.71
C PRO A 51 -23.02 13.49 21.22
N ARG A 52 -22.24 13.89 22.24
CA ARG A 52 -22.25 15.24 22.80
C ARG A 52 -21.67 16.25 21.80
N VAL A 53 -20.55 15.90 21.17
CA VAL A 53 -19.90 16.73 20.14
C VAL A 53 -20.81 16.90 18.91
N ALA A 54 -21.42 15.82 18.42
CA ALA A 54 -22.35 15.86 17.29
C ALA A 54 -23.53 16.81 17.54
N ARG A 55 -24.19 16.70 18.70
CA ARG A 55 -25.27 17.62 19.10
C ARG A 55 -24.82 19.08 19.17
N ALA A 56 -23.62 19.34 19.70
CA ALA A 56 -23.06 20.69 19.76
C ALA A 56 -22.76 21.27 18.38
N LEU A 57 -22.34 20.44 17.41
CA LEU A 57 -22.17 20.85 16.02
C LEU A 57 -23.52 21.18 15.37
N ALA A 58 -24.53 20.31 15.54
CA ALA A 58 -25.88 20.54 15.02
C ALA A 58 -26.55 21.81 15.56
N ALA A 59 -26.34 22.13 16.84
CA ALA A 59 -26.86 23.36 17.44
C ALA A 59 -26.25 24.65 16.83
N ARG A 60 -25.08 24.57 16.19
CA ARG A 60 -24.35 25.73 15.63
C ARG A 60 -24.66 26.00 14.15
N ASP A 61 -25.27 25.06 13.45
CA ASP A 61 -25.52 25.17 12.01
C ASP A 61 -26.77 24.35 11.64
N GLY A 62 -27.84 25.04 11.27
CA GLY A 62 -29.14 24.41 10.97
C GLY A 62 -29.13 23.48 9.74
N ARG A 63 -28.03 23.43 8.99
CA ARG A 63 -27.82 22.46 7.90
C ARG A 63 -27.41 21.07 8.40
N ILE A 64 -26.98 20.98 9.66
CA ILE A 64 -26.47 19.75 10.27
C ILE A 64 -27.59 18.99 10.97
N ARG A 65 -27.73 17.72 10.64
CA ARG A 65 -28.62 16.76 11.31
C ARG A 65 -27.78 15.65 11.92
N CYS A 66 -28.18 15.17 13.09
CA CYS A 66 -27.55 14.05 13.75
C CYS A 66 -28.50 12.86 13.75
N LEU A 67 -27.98 11.71 13.34
CA LEU A 67 -28.61 10.41 13.45
C LEU A 67 -27.70 9.54 14.31
N ARG A 68 -28.28 8.82 15.26
CA ARG A 68 -27.57 7.85 16.09
C ARG A 68 -28.24 6.50 15.97
N LEU A 69 -27.47 5.47 15.63
CA LEU A 69 -27.96 4.11 15.52
C LEU A 69 -28.32 3.53 16.90
N PRO A 70 -29.30 2.62 16.97
CA PRO A 70 -29.75 2.02 18.23
C PRO A 70 -28.68 1.13 18.88
N GLU A 71 -27.82 0.52 18.07
CA GLU A 71 -26.71 -0.33 18.48
C GLU A 71 -25.51 -0.15 17.54
N ASN A 72 -24.33 -0.61 17.96
CA ASN A 72 -23.12 -0.55 17.15
C ASN A 72 -23.15 -1.65 16.08
N SER A 73 -23.10 -1.25 14.81
CA SER A 73 -23.17 -2.17 13.67
C SER A 73 -21.88 -2.97 13.42
N GLY A 74 -20.75 -2.53 14.00
CA GLY A 74 -19.45 -3.14 13.81
C GLY A 74 -18.76 -2.80 12.48
N GLY A 75 -19.32 -1.87 11.69
CA GLY A 75 -18.77 -1.50 10.39
C GLY A 75 -19.28 -0.17 9.85
N CYS A 76 -18.85 0.20 8.65
CA CYS A 76 -19.21 1.49 8.06
C CYS A 76 -20.50 1.44 7.24
N SER A 77 -21.02 0.25 6.91
CA SER A 77 -22.18 0.07 6.04
C SER A 77 -23.47 0.65 6.62
N ALA A 78 -23.86 0.21 7.83
CA ALA A 78 -25.15 0.60 8.40
C ALA A 78 -25.23 2.12 8.65
N PRO A 79 -24.22 2.80 9.22
CA PRO A 79 -24.25 4.26 9.36
C PRO A 79 -24.41 5.00 8.03
N ARG A 80 -23.78 4.52 6.94
CA ARG A 80 -23.96 5.09 5.60
C ARG A 80 -25.37 4.85 5.07
N ASN A 81 -25.90 3.63 5.18
CA ASN A 81 -27.26 3.29 4.73
C ASN A 81 -28.33 4.09 5.47
N ARG A 82 -28.26 4.17 6.81
CA ARG A 82 -29.26 4.93 7.57
C ARG A 82 -29.20 6.44 7.27
N ALA A 83 -28.02 6.96 6.97
CA ALA A 83 -27.90 8.34 6.50
C ALA A 83 -28.51 8.55 5.10
N LEU A 84 -28.35 7.58 4.19
CA LEU A 84 -28.95 7.62 2.85
C LEU A 84 -30.49 7.67 2.91
N GLU A 85 -31.10 6.96 3.86
CA GLU A 85 -32.56 6.94 4.08
C GLU A 85 -33.11 8.32 4.45
N ILE A 86 -32.38 9.10 5.24
CA ILE A 86 -32.87 10.40 5.74
C ILE A 86 -32.36 11.61 4.95
N ALA A 87 -31.39 11.41 4.05
CA ALA A 87 -30.80 12.45 3.23
C ALA A 87 -31.82 13.01 2.22
N ARG A 88 -31.87 14.32 2.04
CA ARG A 88 -32.93 14.98 1.23
C ARG A 88 -32.45 15.47 -0.14
N ALA A 89 -31.14 15.59 -0.33
CA ALA A 89 -30.59 16.13 -1.57
C ALA A 89 -30.67 15.14 -2.75
N PRO A 90 -30.67 15.65 -3.99
CA PRO A 90 -30.54 14.84 -5.20
C PRO A 90 -29.12 14.27 -5.38
N TYR A 91 -28.10 14.85 -4.75
CA TYR A 91 -26.72 14.34 -4.81
C TYR A 91 -26.18 13.99 -3.43
N LEU A 92 -25.39 12.93 -3.37
CA LEU A 92 -24.95 12.30 -2.13
C LEU A 92 -23.43 12.11 -2.13
N MET A 93 -22.79 12.45 -1.00
CA MET A 93 -21.37 12.23 -0.76
C MET A 93 -21.15 11.59 0.62
N PHE A 94 -20.06 10.82 0.76
CA PHE A 94 -19.65 10.20 2.01
C PHE A 94 -18.32 10.78 2.50
N LEU A 95 -18.21 10.96 3.82
CA LEU A 95 -17.02 11.43 4.51
C LEU A 95 -16.84 10.62 5.80
N ASP A 96 -15.65 10.11 6.03
CA ASP A 96 -15.30 9.45 7.28
C ASP A 96 -14.84 10.50 8.33
N SER A 97 -15.10 10.29 9.61
CA SER A 97 -14.87 11.29 10.68
C SER A 97 -13.41 11.69 10.89
N ASP A 98 -12.47 10.89 10.41
CA ASP A 98 -11.03 11.12 10.49
C ASP A 98 -10.43 11.79 9.25
N ASP A 99 -11.27 12.09 8.25
CA ASP A 99 -10.92 12.67 6.96
C ASP A 99 -11.51 14.08 6.73
N GLU A 100 -11.17 14.71 5.60
CA GLU A 100 -11.63 16.06 5.25
C GLU A 100 -11.95 16.21 3.74
N LEU A 101 -12.88 17.11 3.41
CA LEU A 101 -13.11 17.56 2.05
C LEU A 101 -12.32 18.86 1.74
N PRO A 102 -11.55 18.92 0.64
CA PRO A 102 -11.02 20.17 0.09
C PRO A 102 -12.11 21.23 -0.15
N PRO A 103 -11.84 22.55 -0.08
CA PRO A 103 -12.88 23.59 -0.16
C PRO A 103 -13.76 23.59 -1.42
N GLU A 104 -13.24 23.12 -2.56
CA GLU A 104 -13.94 23.10 -3.85
C GLU A 104 -14.58 21.74 -4.17
N SER A 105 -14.51 20.75 -3.27
CA SER A 105 -14.90 19.37 -3.59
C SER A 105 -16.32 19.26 -4.10
N VAL A 106 -17.26 19.89 -3.40
CA VAL A 106 -18.67 19.88 -3.81
C VAL A 106 -18.87 20.63 -5.13
N ALA A 107 -18.25 21.82 -5.27
CA ALA A 107 -18.41 22.65 -6.46
C ALA A 107 -17.88 21.93 -7.72
N SER A 108 -16.71 21.30 -7.63
CA SER A 108 -16.09 20.59 -8.75
C SER A 108 -16.89 19.35 -9.19
N LEU A 109 -17.37 18.54 -8.24
CA LEU A 109 -18.17 17.35 -8.56
C LEU A 109 -19.57 17.71 -9.08
N LEU A 110 -20.18 18.75 -8.51
CA LEU A 110 -21.49 19.23 -8.97
C LEU A 110 -21.40 19.86 -10.36
N ALA A 111 -20.30 20.53 -10.69
CA ALA A 111 -20.06 21.03 -12.05
C ALA A 111 -20.04 19.89 -13.07
N ALA A 112 -19.42 18.75 -12.75
CA ALA A 112 -19.43 17.58 -13.62
C ALA A 112 -20.85 17.04 -13.86
N HIS A 113 -21.69 16.97 -12.82
CA HIS A 113 -23.11 16.60 -12.92
C HIS A 113 -23.96 17.62 -13.68
N ARG A 114 -23.56 18.89 -13.75
CA ARG A 114 -24.29 19.93 -14.51
C ARG A 114 -23.95 19.93 -16.00
N GLU A 115 -22.75 19.49 -16.35
CA GLU A 115 -22.31 19.42 -17.75
C GLU A 115 -22.97 18.27 -18.51
N ARG A 116 -23.28 17.16 -17.83
CA ARG A 116 -23.84 15.94 -18.42
C ARG A 116 -24.74 15.23 -17.42
N ASP A 117 -25.68 14.46 -17.95
CA ASP A 117 -26.45 13.50 -17.14
C ASP A 117 -25.54 12.33 -16.75
N LEU A 118 -25.19 12.24 -15.46
CA LEU A 118 -24.26 11.28 -14.89
C LEU A 118 -24.91 10.52 -13.72
N ASP A 119 -24.59 9.24 -13.59
CA ASP A 119 -24.96 8.46 -12.41
C ASP A 119 -24.11 8.83 -11.20
N PHE A 120 -22.82 9.12 -11.42
CA PHE A 120 -21.93 9.71 -10.42
C PHE A 120 -20.76 10.48 -11.05
N ALA A 121 -20.07 11.27 -10.23
CA ALA A 121 -18.79 11.89 -10.54
C ALA A 121 -17.76 11.52 -9.48
N MET A 122 -16.50 11.36 -9.87
CA MET A 122 -15.38 11.07 -8.96
C MET A 122 -14.21 12.00 -9.19
N GLY A 123 -13.43 12.27 -8.14
CA GLY A 123 -12.22 13.09 -8.22
C GLY A 123 -11.00 12.41 -7.60
N ALA A 124 -9.88 13.12 -7.58
CA ALA A 124 -8.65 12.61 -6.99
C ALA A 124 -8.73 12.55 -5.45
N VAL A 125 -8.24 11.45 -4.88
CA VAL A 125 -8.10 11.29 -3.43
C VAL A 125 -6.64 11.57 -3.03
N ARG A 126 -6.42 12.52 -2.12
CA ARG A 126 -5.08 12.87 -1.62
C ARG A 126 -4.83 12.22 -0.26
N ARG A 127 -3.89 11.28 -0.23
CA ARG A 127 -3.39 10.67 1.01
C ARG A 127 -2.40 11.59 1.70
N ILE A 128 -2.62 11.80 3.00
CA ILE A 128 -1.76 12.58 3.90
C ILE A 128 -1.31 11.66 5.02
N ARG A 129 -0.01 11.33 5.08
CA ARG A 129 0.49 10.56 6.22
C ARG A 129 0.56 11.45 7.47
N VAL A 130 -0.10 11.03 8.55
CA VAL A 130 -0.21 11.81 9.80
C VAL A 130 1.16 12.07 10.43
N ASP A 131 2.07 11.08 10.36
CA ASP A 131 3.40 11.12 10.95
C ASP A 131 4.37 12.12 10.29
N THR A 132 4.30 12.27 8.97
CA THR A 132 5.29 12.99 8.16
C THR A 132 4.70 14.20 7.45
N GLY A 133 3.37 14.26 7.32
CA GLY A 133 2.66 15.21 6.46
C GLY A 133 2.88 14.94 4.96
N ARG A 134 3.47 13.79 4.59
CA ARG A 134 3.75 13.47 3.19
C ARG A 134 2.42 13.31 2.45
N ARG A 135 2.29 14.04 1.34
CA ARG A 135 1.14 14.02 0.45
C ARG A 135 1.41 13.13 -0.75
N SER A 136 0.42 12.34 -1.16
CA SER A 136 0.44 11.55 -2.40
C SER A 136 -0.97 11.36 -2.92
N THR A 137 -1.14 11.23 -4.23
CA THR A 137 -2.44 10.91 -4.82
C THR A 137 -2.65 9.39 -4.81
N TRP A 138 -3.86 8.96 -4.47
CA TRP A 138 -4.28 7.58 -4.60
C TRP A 138 -4.64 7.29 -6.06
N MET A 139 -4.13 6.16 -6.59
CA MET A 139 -4.27 5.77 -8.00
C MET A 139 -4.11 6.93 -9.02
N PRO A 140 -2.96 7.63 -9.03
CA PRO A 140 -2.79 8.86 -9.82
C PRO A 140 -2.98 8.66 -11.34
N HIS A 141 -2.76 7.44 -11.84
CA HIS A 141 -2.95 7.11 -13.26
C HIS A 141 -4.43 7.04 -13.66
N LEU A 142 -5.35 6.82 -12.71
CA LEU A 142 -6.79 6.78 -12.97
C LEU A 142 -7.41 8.19 -13.01
N VAL A 143 -6.84 9.14 -12.27
CA VAL A 143 -7.36 10.51 -12.10
C VAL A 143 -6.46 11.59 -12.71
N ARG A 144 -5.68 11.24 -13.74
CA ARG A 144 -4.71 12.16 -14.36
C ARG A 144 -5.37 13.26 -15.18
N GLU A 145 -6.50 12.95 -15.80
CA GLU A 145 -7.19 13.83 -16.74
C GLU A 145 -8.70 13.70 -16.57
N ARG A 146 -9.41 14.76 -16.97
CA ARG A 146 -10.87 14.76 -16.98
C ARG A 146 -11.37 13.85 -18.10
N ARG A 147 -12.24 12.90 -17.77
CA ARG A 147 -12.89 12.04 -18.78
C ARG A 147 -14.25 11.57 -18.31
N THR A 148 -15.16 11.40 -19.26
CA THR A 148 -16.46 10.77 -19.04
C THR A 148 -16.43 9.39 -19.69
N LEU A 149 -16.87 8.37 -18.96
CA LEU A 149 -16.91 6.99 -19.42
C LEU A 149 -18.37 6.54 -19.52
N ASP A 150 -18.70 5.84 -20.60
CA ASP A 150 -19.95 5.12 -20.75
C ASP A 150 -19.70 3.66 -20.31
N GLY A 151 -20.10 3.32 -19.09
CA GLY A 151 -19.79 2.03 -18.46
C GLY A 151 -18.34 1.88 -17.99
N ILE A 152 -18.10 0.88 -17.13
CA ILE A 152 -16.77 0.52 -16.62
C ILE A 152 -15.92 -0.21 -17.67
N GLU A 153 -16.54 -0.83 -18.67
CA GLU A 153 -15.90 -1.53 -19.78
C GLU A 153 -14.93 -0.63 -20.55
N ALA A 154 -15.18 0.68 -20.57
CA ALA A 154 -14.29 1.66 -21.17
C ALA A 154 -12.94 1.79 -20.42
N ASP A 155 -12.90 1.50 -19.11
CA ASP A 155 -11.67 1.45 -18.32
C ASP A 155 -11.80 0.52 -17.09
N PRO A 156 -11.67 -0.81 -17.26
CA PRO A 156 -11.81 -1.78 -16.18
C PRO A 156 -10.79 -1.62 -15.04
N ARG A 157 -9.72 -0.84 -15.26
CA ARG A 157 -8.72 -0.54 -14.21
C ARG A 157 -9.34 0.22 -13.03
N LEU A 158 -10.55 0.75 -13.18
CA LEU A 158 -11.28 1.42 -12.09
C LEU A 158 -11.60 0.50 -10.91
N PHE A 159 -11.56 -0.83 -11.06
CA PHE A 159 -11.60 -1.74 -9.90
C PHE A 159 -10.49 -1.49 -8.87
N PHE A 160 -9.36 -0.88 -9.27
CA PHE A 160 -8.31 -0.48 -8.33
C PHE A 160 -8.75 0.68 -7.42
N GLU A 161 -9.69 1.51 -7.88
CA GLU A 161 -10.22 2.66 -7.15
C GLU A 161 -11.55 2.36 -6.44
N HIS A 162 -11.44 1.54 -5.41
CA HIS A 162 -12.55 0.94 -4.68
C HIS A 162 -13.11 1.78 -3.53
N LEU A 163 -12.66 3.03 -3.36
CA LEU A 163 -13.17 3.90 -2.30
C LEU A 163 -14.59 4.35 -2.63
N SER A 164 -15.52 4.19 -1.69
CA SER A 164 -16.86 4.76 -1.84
C SER A 164 -16.88 6.28 -1.64
N THR A 165 -15.86 6.81 -0.96
CA THR A 165 -15.58 8.24 -0.76
C THR A 165 -14.88 8.86 -1.97
N GLY A 166 -14.77 10.19 -2.00
CA GLY A 166 -14.23 10.93 -3.15
C GLY A 166 -15.11 10.91 -4.40
N LYS A 167 -16.40 10.58 -4.21
CA LYS A 167 -17.42 10.45 -5.25
C LYS A 167 -18.69 11.21 -4.85
N MET A 168 -19.42 11.71 -5.84
CA MET A 168 -20.76 12.30 -5.70
C MET A 168 -21.74 11.50 -6.55
N TYR A 169 -22.66 10.82 -5.88
CA TYR A 169 -23.66 9.94 -6.51
C TYR A 169 -24.98 10.68 -6.70
N SER A 170 -25.65 10.43 -7.83
CA SER A 170 -27.04 10.80 -8.01
C SER A 170 -27.92 9.91 -7.13
N ARG A 171 -28.84 10.51 -6.36
CA ARG A 171 -29.85 9.79 -5.59
C ARG A 171 -30.71 8.91 -6.50
N ALA A 172 -31.13 9.45 -7.64
CA ALA A 172 -31.95 8.71 -8.60
C ALA A 172 -31.22 7.46 -9.12
N PHE A 173 -29.89 7.53 -9.28
CA PHE A 173 -29.08 6.36 -9.62
C PHE A 173 -29.06 5.32 -8.50
N LEU A 174 -28.78 5.73 -7.26
CA LEU A 174 -28.75 4.80 -6.12
C LEU A 174 -30.11 4.14 -5.91
N ASP A 175 -31.21 4.90 -5.99
CA ASP A 175 -32.56 4.38 -5.76
C ASP A 175 -33.04 3.49 -6.92
N ARG A 176 -32.67 3.81 -8.17
CA ARG A 176 -33.00 2.99 -9.35
C ARG A 176 -32.46 1.56 -9.27
N HIS A 177 -31.33 1.38 -8.60
CA HIS A 177 -30.67 0.08 -8.49
C HIS A 177 -30.70 -0.51 -7.08
N ASP A 178 -31.45 0.12 -6.16
CA ASP A 178 -31.41 -0.19 -4.72
C ASP A 178 -29.96 -0.36 -4.20
N LEU A 179 -29.07 0.51 -4.66
CA LEU A 179 -27.65 0.40 -4.37
C LEU A 179 -27.40 0.87 -2.93
N ARG A 180 -27.04 -0.08 -2.07
CA ARG A 180 -26.78 0.10 -0.62
C ARG A 180 -25.46 -0.56 -0.24
N PHE A 181 -24.88 -0.12 0.88
CA PHE A 181 -23.70 -0.77 1.43
C PHE A 181 -24.09 -2.12 2.04
N PRO A 182 -23.42 -3.23 1.70
CA PRO A 182 -23.70 -4.53 2.30
C PRO A 182 -23.39 -4.49 3.81
N GLU A 183 -24.37 -4.74 4.66
CA GLU A 183 -24.20 -4.76 6.12
C GLU A 183 -23.63 -6.11 6.58
N GLY A 184 -22.94 -6.13 7.72
CA GLY A 184 -22.36 -7.36 8.30
C GLY A 184 -21.07 -7.86 7.65
N ILE A 185 -20.45 -7.08 6.75
CA ILE A 185 -19.15 -7.42 6.15
C ILE A 185 -18.12 -6.30 6.35
N HIS A 186 -16.84 -6.66 6.29
CA HIS A 186 -15.73 -5.69 6.19
C HIS A 186 -15.30 -5.49 4.73
N TYR A 187 -14.73 -4.32 4.45
CA TYR A 187 -14.33 -3.91 3.09
C TYR A 187 -15.54 -3.77 2.14
N GLU A 188 -16.67 -3.35 2.71
CA GLU A 188 -17.96 -3.12 2.04
C GLU A 188 -17.84 -2.15 0.86
N ASP A 189 -16.90 -1.21 0.93
CA ASP A 189 -16.61 -0.20 -0.06
C ASP A 189 -16.17 -0.82 -1.39
N GLN A 190 -15.48 -1.96 -1.35
CA GLN A 190 -15.08 -2.70 -2.55
C GLN A 190 -16.26 -3.25 -3.31
N LEU A 191 -17.23 -3.86 -2.62
CA LEU A 191 -18.44 -4.37 -3.26
C LEU A 191 -19.32 -3.23 -3.75
N PHE A 192 -19.58 -2.24 -2.88
CA PHE A 192 -20.40 -1.09 -3.23
C PHE A 192 -19.85 -0.35 -4.44
N SER A 193 -18.53 -0.10 -4.49
CA SER A 193 -17.91 0.60 -5.62
C SER A 193 -17.91 -0.25 -6.88
N ALA A 194 -17.66 -1.56 -6.77
CA ALA A 194 -17.76 -2.46 -7.92
C ALA A 194 -19.19 -2.47 -8.52
N GLN A 195 -20.21 -2.55 -7.66
CA GLN A 195 -21.60 -2.42 -8.06
C GLN A 195 -21.90 -1.05 -8.68
N ALA A 196 -21.45 0.04 -8.06
CA ALA A 196 -21.64 1.40 -8.59
C ALA A 196 -21.03 1.55 -9.98
N TYR A 197 -19.83 1.04 -10.21
CA TYR A 197 -19.16 1.10 -11.51
C TYR A 197 -19.86 0.26 -12.58
N CYS A 198 -20.32 -0.95 -12.26
CA CYS A 198 -20.98 -1.82 -13.24
C CYS A 198 -22.41 -1.35 -13.55
N LEU A 199 -23.14 -0.82 -12.57
CA LEU A 199 -24.53 -0.39 -12.76
C LEU A 199 -24.64 1.02 -13.38
N ALA A 200 -23.60 1.84 -13.26
CA ALA A 200 -23.59 3.18 -13.85
C ALA A 200 -23.49 3.10 -15.38
N LYS A 201 -24.43 3.75 -16.05
CA LYS A 201 -24.40 3.94 -17.51
C LYS A 201 -23.33 4.95 -17.89
N ARG A 202 -23.16 5.99 -17.08
CA ARG A 202 -22.18 7.05 -17.33
C ARG A 202 -21.69 7.70 -16.06
N PHE A 203 -20.39 7.96 -16.00
CA PHE A 203 -19.78 8.74 -14.91
C PHE A 203 -18.59 9.56 -15.40
N THR A 204 -18.25 10.61 -14.65
CA THR A 204 -17.12 11.49 -14.96
C THR A 204 -16.05 11.41 -13.89
N ILE A 205 -14.80 11.33 -14.34
CA ILE A 205 -13.59 11.41 -13.53
C ILE A 205 -12.99 12.79 -13.72
N ILE A 206 -12.64 13.47 -12.62
CA ILE A 206 -11.98 14.78 -12.63
C ILE A 206 -10.60 14.69 -11.95
N PRO A 207 -9.58 15.43 -12.39
CA PRO A 207 -8.24 15.39 -11.79
C PRO A 207 -8.13 16.15 -10.47
N GLU A 208 -9.09 17.03 -10.17
CA GLU A 208 -9.10 17.85 -8.96
C GLU A 208 -9.19 16.98 -7.70
N PRO A 209 -8.46 17.33 -6.64
CA PRO A 209 -8.59 16.63 -5.38
C PRO A 209 -9.92 16.97 -4.70
N VAL A 210 -10.72 15.94 -4.40
CA VAL A 210 -12.05 16.07 -3.79
C VAL A 210 -12.15 15.39 -2.43
N TYR A 211 -11.06 14.76 -1.97
CA TYR A 211 -11.02 14.06 -0.68
C TYR A 211 -9.59 14.06 -0.11
N LEU A 212 -9.45 14.34 1.19
CA LEU A 212 -8.20 14.26 1.93
C LEU A 212 -8.26 13.07 2.89
N TRP A 213 -7.51 12.02 2.56
CA TRP A 213 -7.45 10.80 3.33
C TRP A 213 -6.24 10.81 4.28
N TYR A 214 -6.47 10.84 5.60
CA TYR A 214 -5.43 10.83 6.61
C TYR A 214 -5.00 9.40 6.97
N VAL A 215 -3.76 9.07 6.58
CA VAL A 215 -3.22 7.73 6.78
C VAL A 215 -2.37 7.69 8.04
N ALA A 216 -2.82 6.95 9.04
CA ALA A 216 -2.06 6.66 10.25
C ALA A 216 -0.76 5.89 9.94
N PRO A 217 0.29 6.03 10.75
CA PRO A 217 1.52 5.28 10.57
C PRO A 217 1.30 3.76 10.70
N TYR A 218 2.12 3.00 9.97
CA TYR A 218 2.14 1.54 10.01
C TYR A 218 2.91 1.10 11.27
N ALA A 219 2.29 1.23 12.44
CA ALA A 219 2.81 0.72 13.70
C ALA A 219 1.63 0.14 14.48
N GLY A 220 1.82 -1.04 15.07
CA GLY A 220 0.78 -1.87 15.68
C GLY A 220 0.12 -1.27 16.93
N SER A 221 -0.57 -0.14 16.76
CA SER A 221 -1.54 0.34 17.72
C SER A 221 -2.89 -0.32 17.44
N ASP A 222 -3.65 -0.57 18.51
CA ASP A 222 -5.07 -0.94 18.44
C ASP A 222 -5.93 0.14 17.76
N ALA A 223 -5.33 1.31 17.48
CA ALA A 223 -5.92 2.41 16.71
C ALA A 223 -5.60 2.36 15.19
N ALA A 224 -4.93 1.31 14.70
CA ALA A 224 -4.73 1.13 13.26
C ALA A 224 -6.06 0.76 12.59
N SER A 225 -6.37 1.37 11.44
CA SER A 225 -7.55 1.02 10.66
C SER A 225 -7.58 -0.47 10.33
N ILE A 226 -8.79 -1.05 10.21
CA ILE A 226 -9.00 -2.48 9.92
C ILE A 226 -8.12 -2.94 8.73
N SER A 227 -8.02 -2.11 7.67
CA SER A 227 -7.17 -2.35 6.51
C SER A 227 -5.68 -2.52 6.81
N ASN A 228 -5.17 -1.95 7.89
CA ASN A 228 -3.76 -2.01 8.30
C ASN A 228 -3.45 -3.15 9.28
N GLN A 229 -4.46 -3.79 9.88
CA GLN A 229 -4.29 -4.92 10.80
C GLN A 229 -4.04 -6.25 10.06
N ARG A 230 -3.11 -6.26 9.10
CA ARG A 230 -2.85 -7.39 8.18
C ARG A 230 -2.27 -8.65 8.84
N HIS A 231 -2.01 -8.59 10.14
CA HIS A 231 -1.58 -9.71 10.97
C HIS A 231 -2.76 -10.57 11.43
N LEU A 232 -3.97 -10.01 11.48
CA LEU A 232 -5.17 -10.74 11.82
C LEU A 232 -5.61 -11.58 10.62
N ILE A 233 -5.74 -12.89 10.83
CA ILE A 233 -6.16 -13.81 9.77
C ILE A 233 -7.63 -13.58 9.36
N GLY A 234 -8.46 -13.03 10.27
CA GLY A 234 -9.84 -12.60 9.98
C GLY A 234 -9.90 -11.66 8.78
N ASN A 235 -9.02 -10.66 8.72
CA ASN A 235 -8.96 -9.71 7.61
C ASN A 235 -8.64 -10.37 6.26
N VAL A 236 -7.91 -11.48 6.24
CA VAL A 236 -7.69 -12.27 5.01
C VAL A 236 -8.99 -12.92 4.57
N ARG A 237 -9.72 -13.52 5.51
CA ARG A 237 -11.02 -14.15 5.26
C ARG A 237 -12.03 -13.14 4.73
N ASP A 238 -12.13 -11.97 5.36
CA ASP A 238 -13.10 -10.93 4.98
C ASP A 238 -12.80 -10.37 3.59
N ARG A 239 -11.50 -10.19 3.25
CA ARG A 239 -11.12 -9.80 1.88
C ARG A 239 -11.52 -10.84 0.85
N ILE A 240 -11.26 -12.12 1.12
CA ILE A 240 -11.67 -13.18 0.19
C ILE A 240 -13.20 -13.24 0.08
N HIS A 241 -13.91 -13.07 1.20
CA HIS A 241 -15.36 -13.05 1.23
C HIS A 241 -15.92 -11.94 0.34
N VAL A 242 -15.47 -10.68 0.50
CA VAL A 242 -15.96 -9.58 -0.36
C VAL A 242 -15.60 -9.81 -1.84
N GLN A 243 -14.45 -10.41 -2.13
CA GLN A 243 -14.11 -10.74 -3.51
C GLN A 243 -15.08 -11.76 -4.11
N ARG A 244 -15.51 -12.78 -3.35
CA ARG A 244 -16.52 -13.75 -3.79
C ARG A 244 -17.91 -13.11 -3.96
N LEU A 245 -18.25 -12.11 -3.16
CA LEU A 245 -19.48 -11.35 -3.37
C LEU A 245 -19.44 -10.54 -4.67
N ILE A 246 -18.30 -9.91 -4.97
CA ILE A 246 -18.10 -9.22 -6.25
C ILE A 246 -18.23 -10.21 -7.42
N ASP A 247 -17.70 -11.43 -7.26
CA ASP A 247 -17.80 -12.47 -8.29
C ASP A 247 -19.24 -12.89 -8.58
N ALA A 248 -20.01 -13.16 -7.53
CA ALA A 248 -21.42 -13.49 -7.64
C ALA A 248 -22.17 -12.34 -8.31
N PHE A 249 -21.92 -11.10 -7.90
CA PHE A 249 -22.51 -9.92 -8.52
C PHE A 249 -22.16 -9.79 -10.00
N LEU A 250 -20.90 -9.99 -10.41
CA LEU A 250 -20.51 -9.90 -11.83
C LEU A 250 -21.25 -10.95 -12.69
N ALA A 251 -21.43 -12.16 -12.17
CA ALA A 251 -22.19 -13.21 -12.83
C ALA A 251 -23.69 -12.86 -12.93
N GLU A 252 -24.30 -12.46 -11.81
CA GLU A 252 -25.74 -12.15 -11.74
C GLU A 252 -26.12 -10.90 -12.55
N SER A 253 -25.22 -9.92 -12.64
CA SER A 253 -25.47 -8.66 -13.35
C SER A 253 -25.09 -8.68 -14.83
N GLY A 254 -24.56 -9.79 -15.35
CA GLY A 254 -24.15 -9.92 -16.75
C GLY A 254 -22.80 -9.25 -17.10
N HIS A 255 -21.98 -8.95 -16.09
CA HIS A 255 -20.67 -8.29 -16.23
C HIS A 255 -19.50 -9.28 -16.18
N GLU A 256 -19.72 -10.54 -16.55
CA GLU A 256 -18.70 -11.61 -16.51
C GLU A 256 -17.46 -11.27 -17.34
N GLY A 257 -17.59 -10.47 -18.41
CA GLY A 257 -16.47 -10.00 -19.22
C GLY A 257 -15.42 -9.19 -18.44
N LEU A 258 -15.79 -8.61 -17.29
CA LEU A 258 -14.91 -7.85 -16.41
C LEU A 258 -14.16 -8.71 -15.39
N ARG A 259 -14.47 -10.01 -15.34
CA ARG A 259 -13.96 -10.93 -14.32
C ARG A 259 -12.43 -10.96 -14.28
N GLU A 260 -11.79 -11.02 -15.44
CA GLU A 260 -10.32 -11.06 -15.52
C GLU A 260 -9.66 -9.78 -14.97
N ASP A 261 -10.21 -8.60 -15.25
CA ASP A 261 -9.68 -7.34 -14.73
C ASP A 261 -9.84 -7.23 -13.23
N LYS A 262 -10.98 -7.69 -12.70
CA LYS A 262 -11.23 -7.77 -11.27
C LYS A 262 -10.29 -8.76 -10.59
N ASP A 263 -10.07 -9.93 -11.18
CA ASP A 263 -9.12 -10.94 -10.67
C ASP A 263 -7.68 -10.41 -10.71
N HIS A 264 -7.31 -9.70 -11.78
CA HIS A 264 -6.01 -9.05 -11.87
C HIS A 264 -5.82 -7.99 -10.78
N LYS A 265 -6.85 -7.19 -10.49
CA LYS A 265 -6.84 -6.24 -9.37
C LYS A 265 -6.60 -6.98 -8.05
N PHE A 266 -7.33 -8.07 -7.79
CA PHE A 266 -7.12 -8.85 -6.56
C PHE A 266 -5.68 -9.33 -6.43
N LEU A 267 -5.11 -9.92 -7.48
CA LEU A 267 -3.74 -10.43 -7.46
C LEU A 267 -2.72 -9.30 -7.28
N LYS A 268 -2.89 -8.20 -8.03
CA LYS A 268 -1.91 -7.11 -8.09
C LYS A 268 -1.96 -6.18 -6.88
N HIS A 269 -3.11 -6.09 -6.22
CA HIS A 269 -3.34 -5.19 -5.09
C HIS A 269 -3.53 -5.95 -3.78
N ASP A 270 -4.63 -6.70 -3.65
CA ASP A 270 -5.01 -7.35 -2.39
C ASP A 270 -4.06 -8.46 -1.97
N PHE A 271 -3.80 -9.43 -2.85
CA PHE A 271 -2.83 -10.49 -2.59
C PHE A 271 -1.42 -9.92 -2.41
N ARG A 272 -1.01 -9.00 -3.29
CA ARG A 272 0.34 -8.39 -3.27
C ARG A 272 0.67 -7.70 -1.95
N MET A 273 -0.33 -7.13 -1.26
CA MET A 273 -0.16 -6.58 0.08
C MET A 273 0.26 -7.67 1.09
N TYR A 274 -0.46 -8.79 1.17
CA TYR A 274 -0.13 -9.90 2.08
C TYR A 274 1.16 -10.61 1.66
N ALA A 275 1.39 -10.76 0.36
CA ALA A 275 2.64 -11.30 -0.18
C ALA A 275 3.86 -10.52 0.34
N GLY A 276 3.75 -9.19 0.50
CA GLY A 276 4.80 -8.36 1.08
C GLY A 276 4.99 -8.51 2.60
N ASP A 277 4.06 -9.15 3.31
CA ASP A 277 4.14 -9.38 4.75
C ASP A 277 4.62 -10.79 5.09
N LEU A 278 4.53 -11.74 4.16
CA LEU A 278 4.95 -13.14 4.37
C LEU A 278 6.30 -13.31 5.08
N PRO A 279 7.37 -12.53 4.76
CA PRO A 279 8.65 -12.70 5.44
C PRO A 279 8.56 -12.53 6.98
N TYR A 280 7.61 -11.73 7.45
CA TYR A 280 7.40 -11.31 8.84
C TYR A 280 6.33 -12.13 9.57
N ARG A 281 5.83 -13.21 8.95
CA ARG A 281 4.78 -14.06 9.53
C ARG A 281 5.37 -15.39 9.99
N GLU A 282 4.81 -15.88 11.08
CA GLU A 282 5.11 -17.19 11.62
C GLU A 282 4.49 -18.29 10.75
N GLU A 283 5.01 -19.50 10.89
CA GLU A 283 4.64 -20.65 10.06
C GLU A 283 3.15 -21.00 10.15
N GLU A 284 2.58 -20.99 11.36
CA GLU A 284 1.15 -21.22 11.59
C GLU A 284 0.27 -20.23 10.82
N TRP A 285 0.64 -18.94 10.85
CA TRP A 285 -0.08 -17.91 10.11
C TRP A 285 0.00 -18.14 8.60
N LEU A 286 1.17 -18.54 8.09
CA LEU A 286 1.36 -18.80 6.66
C LEU A 286 0.55 -20.01 6.18
N ALA A 287 0.45 -21.05 7.02
CA ALA A 287 -0.39 -22.21 6.74
C ALA A 287 -1.87 -21.80 6.65
N ALA A 288 -2.38 -21.09 7.67
CA ALA A 288 -3.75 -20.58 7.67
C ALA A 288 -4.03 -19.62 6.50
N PHE A 289 -3.06 -18.78 6.14
CA PHE A 289 -3.15 -17.91 4.97
C PHE A 289 -3.29 -18.71 3.68
N ALA A 290 -2.46 -19.74 3.48
CA ALA A 290 -2.53 -20.63 2.32
C ALA A 290 -3.87 -21.39 2.27
N ASP A 291 -4.36 -21.89 3.40
CA ASP A 291 -5.65 -22.59 3.51
C ASP A 291 -6.83 -21.71 3.06
N LEU A 292 -6.80 -20.43 3.42
CA LEU A 292 -7.85 -19.49 3.04
C LEU A 292 -7.75 -19.06 1.58
N VAL A 293 -6.54 -18.73 1.12
CA VAL A 293 -6.35 -18.06 -0.18
C VAL A 293 -6.34 -19.04 -1.36
N ASN A 294 -5.78 -20.25 -1.20
CA ASN A 294 -5.61 -21.19 -2.31
C ASN A 294 -6.94 -21.58 -2.98
N PRO A 295 -8.02 -21.91 -2.25
CA PRO A 295 -9.31 -22.22 -2.88
C PRO A 295 -9.86 -21.08 -3.72
N TYR A 296 -9.56 -19.82 -3.35
CA TYR A 296 -9.97 -18.66 -4.14
C TYR A 296 -9.04 -18.41 -5.32
N LEU A 297 -7.72 -18.65 -5.18
CA LEU A 297 -6.78 -18.55 -6.30
C LEU A 297 -7.13 -19.52 -7.43
N GLU A 298 -7.65 -20.70 -7.10
CA GLU A 298 -8.06 -21.70 -8.10
C GLU A 298 -9.23 -21.24 -8.98
N THR A 299 -10.04 -20.28 -8.52
CA THR A 299 -11.20 -19.79 -9.27
C THR A 299 -10.88 -18.61 -10.19
N LEU A 300 -9.67 -18.05 -10.14
CA LEU A 300 -9.32 -16.83 -10.88
C LEU A 300 -8.96 -17.10 -12.34
N SER A 301 -9.24 -16.13 -13.22
CA SER A 301 -8.89 -16.22 -14.64
C SER A 301 -7.39 -16.47 -14.87
N PRO A 302 -7.01 -17.42 -15.75
CA PRO A 302 -5.62 -17.61 -16.17
C PRO A 302 -4.97 -16.34 -16.75
N GLY A 303 -5.73 -15.49 -17.45
CA GLY A 303 -5.21 -14.24 -18.03
C GLY A 303 -4.81 -13.22 -16.97
N ALA A 304 -5.49 -13.21 -15.81
CA ALA A 304 -5.15 -12.36 -14.68
C ALA A 304 -3.74 -12.67 -14.14
N TYR A 305 -3.36 -13.95 -14.09
CA TYR A 305 -2.02 -14.39 -13.70
C TYR A 305 -0.96 -14.01 -14.73
N ALA A 306 -1.26 -14.16 -16.02
CA ALA A 306 -0.32 -13.84 -17.11
C ALA A 306 0.10 -12.36 -17.12
N ARG A 307 -0.78 -11.46 -16.64
CA ARG A 307 -0.52 -10.02 -16.51
C ARG A 307 0.42 -9.64 -15.35
N LEU A 308 0.75 -10.58 -14.45
CA LEU A 308 1.61 -10.29 -13.30
C LEU A 308 3.10 -10.38 -13.64
N PRO A 309 3.95 -9.56 -13.00
CA PRO A 309 5.40 -9.74 -13.05
C PRO A 309 5.82 -11.14 -12.56
N ARG A 310 6.87 -11.68 -13.15
CA ARG A 310 7.40 -13.03 -12.84
C ARG A 310 7.61 -13.28 -11.34
N ALA A 311 8.19 -12.32 -10.62
CA ALA A 311 8.43 -12.46 -9.17
C ALA A 311 7.13 -12.61 -8.34
N GLU A 312 6.04 -11.96 -8.76
CA GLU A 312 4.73 -12.09 -8.09
C GLU A 312 4.11 -13.47 -8.39
N ARG A 313 4.22 -13.94 -9.64
CA ARG A 313 3.78 -15.27 -10.07
C ARG A 313 4.48 -16.40 -9.33
N VAL A 314 5.80 -16.27 -9.11
CA VAL A 314 6.58 -17.23 -8.31
C VAL A 314 6.05 -17.32 -6.88
N VAL A 315 5.85 -16.19 -6.20
CA VAL A 315 5.32 -16.19 -4.82
C VAL A 315 3.93 -16.83 -4.77
N LEU A 316 3.05 -16.49 -5.71
CA LEU A 316 1.72 -17.08 -5.83
C LEU A 316 1.80 -18.60 -5.99
N GLN A 317 2.61 -19.10 -6.92
CA GLN A 317 2.73 -20.53 -7.15
C GLN A 317 3.33 -21.26 -5.94
N LEU A 318 4.32 -20.68 -5.25
CA LEU A 318 4.88 -21.28 -4.02
C LEU A 318 3.84 -21.37 -2.90
N ILE A 319 2.92 -20.42 -2.79
CA ILE A 319 1.79 -20.49 -1.85
C ILE A 319 0.80 -21.59 -2.25
N ARG A 320 0.48 -21.72 -3.55
CA ARG A 320 -0.38 -22.78 -4.08
C ARG A 320 0.21 -24.17 -3.85
N ASP A 321 1.52 -24.33 -4.04
CA ASP A 321 2.25 -25.58 -3.81
C ASP A 321 2.54 -25.83 -2.31
N ARG A 322 2.09 -24.95 -1.41
CA ARG A 322 2.40 -24.95 0.03
C ARG A 322 3.91 -25.00 0.35
N ARG A 323 4.75 -24.47 -0.54
CA ARG A 323 6.19 -24.26 -0.34
C ARG A 323 6.42 -22.97 0.47
N LEU A 324 5.83 -22.90 1.67
CA LEU A 324 5.65 -21.65 2.43
C LEU A 324 6.99 -21.01 2.84
N ALA A 325 7.98 -21.81 3.24
CA ALA A 325 9.32 -21.31 3.56
C ALA A 325 9.97 -20.62 2.34
N GLU A 326 9.81 -21.20 1.16
CA GLU A 326 10.31 -20.63 -0.09
C GLU A 326 9.51 -19.38 -0.48
N ALA A 327 8.19 -19.38 -0.28
CA ALA A 327 7.34 -18.21 -0.51
C ALA A 327 7.79 -17.02 0.35
N ARG A 328 8.18 -17.24 1.62
CA ARG A 328 8.78 -16.19 2.46
C ARG A 328 10.06 -15.62 1.85
N TRP A 329 10.93 -16.46 1.30
CA TRP A 329 12.21 -16.00 0.72
C TRP A 329 12.01 -15.29 -0.62
N ALA A 330 11.08 -15.77 -1.44
CA ALA A 330 10.68 -15.17 -2.71
C ALA A 330 9.99 -13.83 -2.49
N ALA A 331 9.15 -13.71 -1.46
CA ALA A 331 8.47 -12.48 -1.08
C ALA A 331 9.44 -11.32 -0.81
N ARG A 332 10.64 -11.61 -0.29
CA ARG A 332 11.72 -10.61 -0.11
C ARG A 332 12.30 -10.08 -1.42
N GLY A 333 11.96 -10.66 -2.56
CA GLY A 333 12.31 -10.15 -3.89
C GLY A 333 11.20 -9.31 -4.54
N LEU A 334 10.01 -9.19 -3.93
CA LEU A 334 8.90 -8.50 -4.60
C LEU A 334 9.19 -7.01 -4.83
N GLY A 335 9.19 -6.60 -6.09
CA GLY A 335 9.53 -5.24 -6.52
C GLY A 335 11.03 -4.98 -6.65
N HIS A 336 11.87 -6.01 -6.55
CA HIS A 336 13.32 -5.92 -6.59
C HIS A 336 13.95 -7.07 -7.41
N ASP A 337 15.10 -6.84 -8.03
CA ASP A 337 15.88 -7.85 -8.73
C ASP A 337 16.71 -8.70 -7.75
N VAL A 338 16.05 -9.45 -6.87
CA VAL A 338 16.68 -10.36 -5.92
C VAL A 338 16.61 -11.78 -6.47
N ALA A 339 17.76 -12.42 -6.67
CA ALA A 339 17.81 -13.80 -7.12
C ALA A 339 17.18 -14.78 -6.11
N PRO A 340 16.70 -15.95 -6.55
CA PRO A 340 16.49 -17.07 -5.64
C PRO A 340 17.79 -17.48 -4.96
N ARG A 341 17.66 -18.31 -3.91
CA ARG A 341 18.83 -18.99 -3.32
C ARG A 341 19.36 -20.07 -4.25
N GLU A 342 18.45 -20.75 -4.97
CA GLU A 342 18.74 -21.92 -5.79
C GLU A 342 17.91 -21.90 -7.07
N LEU A 343 18.49 -22.45 -8.13
CA LEU A 343 17.86 -22.71 -9.40
C LEU A 343 18.13 -24.16 -9.77
N THR A 344 17.20 -24.76 -10.49
CA THR A 344 17.37 -26.12 -11.02
C THR A 344 17.01 -26.13 -12.50
N THR A 345 17.79 -26.88 -13.28
CA THR A 345 17.58 -27.01 -14.72
C THR A 345 16.89 -28.33 -15.00
N GLY A 346 15.73 -28.26 -15.66
CA GLY A 346 14.96 -29.43 -16.05
C GLY A 346 15.58 -30.17 -17.24
N PRO A 347 15.14 -31.42 -17.51
CA PRO A 347 15.56 -32.18 -18.69
C PRO A 347 15.19 -31.49 -20.02
N ASP A 348 14.23 -30.57 -20.00
CA ASP A 348 13.79 -29.75 -21.12
C ASP A 348 14.66 -28.49 -21.34
N GLY A 349 15.74 -28.34 -20.57
CA GLY A 349 16.65 -27.20 -20.64
C GLY A 349 16.13 -25.93 -19.98
N ARG A 350 14.92 -25.96 -19.37
CA ARG A 350 14.35 -24.80 -18.68
C ARG A 350 14.90 -24.66 -17.28
N THR A 351 15.02 -23.42 -16.81
CA THR A 351 15.49 -23.10 -15.46
C THR A 351 14.31 -22.77 -14.55
N TYR A 352 14.19 -23.46 -13.41
CA TYR A 352 13.10 -23.30 -12.46
C TYR A 352 13.54 -22.77 -11.10
N TRP A 353 12.61 -22.13 -10.39
CA TRP A 353 12.81 -21.69 -9.02
C TRP A 353 12.98 -22.87 -8.03
N GLY A 354 14.08 -22.83 -7.26
CA GLY A 354 14.35 -23.78 -6.19
C GLY A 354 15.28 -24.91 -6.61
N ASP A 355 15.30 -25.98 -5.83
CA ASP A 355 16.18 -27.14 -5.96
C ASP A 355 15.58 -28.30 -6.79
N ARG A 356 14.29 -28.22 -7.13
CA ARG A 356 13.51 -29.30 -7.76
C ARG A 356 12.67 -28.83 -8.93
N VAL A 357 12.59 -29.66 -9.96
CA VAL A 357 11.78 -29.40 -11.15
C VAL A 357 10.31 -29.50 -10.76
N PRO A 358 9.47 -28.48 -11.06
CA PRO A 358 8.06 -28.54 -10.70
C PRO A 358 7.34 -29.71 -11.37
N GLU A 359 6.46 -30.39 -10.65
CA GLU A 359 5.78 -31.59 -11.13
C GLU A 359 4.64 -31.26 -12.11
N SER A 360 3.79 -30.29 -11.75
CA SER A 360 2.62 -29.92 -12.55
C SER A 360 2.98 -28.94 -13.68
N ALA A 361 2.25 -29.03 -14.80
CA ALA A 361 2.42 -28.10 -15.93
C ALA A 361 2.18 -26.63 -15.52
N GLY A 362 1.23 -26.40 -14.60
CA GLY A 362 0.97 -25.08 -14.02
C GLY A 362 2.18 -24.56 -13.25
N ALA A 363 2.72 -25.36 -12.31
CA ALA A 363 3.87 -24.97 -11.53
C ALA A 363 5.11 -24.75 -12.41
N ARG A 364 5.32 -25.58 -13.44
CA ARG A 364 6.39 -25.36 -14.44
C ARG A 364 6.23 -24.00 -15.11
N ARG A 365 5.04 -23.65 -15.59
CA ARG A 365 4.80 -22.36 -16.27
C ARG A 365 5.06 -21.16 -15.37
N GLU A 366 4.65 -21.22 -14.09
CA GLU A 366 4.78 -20.09 -13.16
C GLU A 366 6.20 -19.95 -12.58
N LEU A 367 6.86 -21.07 -12.30
CA LEU A 367 8.20 -21.12 -11.68
C LEU A 367 9.35 -21.16 -12.70
N ASP A 368 9.05 -21.17 -14.00
CA ASP A 368 10.03 -21.03 -15.08
C ASP A 368 10.65 -19.61 -15.10
N LEU A 369 11.97 -19.56 -15.00
CA LEU A 369 12.79 -18.35 -14.97
C LEU A 369 13.72 -18.24 -16.19
N SER A 370 13.52 -19.08 -17.20
CA SER A 370 14.35 -19.12 -18.42
C SER A 370 14.33 -17.78 -19.16
N GLU A 371 13.18 -17.07 -19.15
CA GLU A 371 13.01 -15.72 -19.71
C GLU A 371 13.93 -14.66 -19.06
N LEU A 372 14.44 -14.92 -17.85
CA LEU A 372 15.39 -14.02 -17.18
C LEU A 372 16.83 -14.22 -17.66
N GLU A 373 17.06 -15.20 -18.54
CA GLU A 373 18.35 -15.57 -19.10
C GLU A 373 19.46 -15.64 -18.02
N PRO A 374 19.23 -16.35 -16.90
CA PRO A 374 20.07 -16.23 -15.71
C PRO A 374 21.57 -16.46 -16.03
N GLU A 375 21.87 -17.39 -16.93
CA GLU A 375 23.21 -17.81 -17.32
C GLU A 375 23.90 -16.86 -18.32
N THR A 376 23.16 -16.22 -19.22
CA THR A 376 23.73 -15.42 -20.33
C THR A 376 23.66 -13.92 -20.10
N ARG A 377 22.76 -13.47 -19.20
CA ARG A 377 22.53 -12.05 -18.88
C ARG A 377 23.83 -11.27 -18.58
N PRO A 378 24.03 -10.02 -19.02
CA PRO A 378 25.28 -9.30 -18.73
C PRO A 378 25.53 -9.16 -17.22
N PHE A 379 26.78 -9.37 -16.77
CA PHE A 379 27.15 -9.35 -15.34
C PHE A 379 26.64 -8.12 -14.57
N SER A 380 26.62 -6.94 -15.20
CA SER A 380 26.15 -5.69 -14.59
C SER A 380 24.67 -5.70 -14.20
N VAL A 381 23.87 -6.58 -14.79
CA VAL A 381 22.43 -6.76 -14.55
C VAL A 381 22.07 -8.20 -14.18
N ALA A 382 23.08 -9.06 -13.96
CA ALA A 382 22.88 -10.40 -13.41
C ALA A 382 22.24 -10.30 -12.01
N GLN A 383 21.39 -11.26 -11.69
CA GLN A 383 20.70 -11.28 -10.40
C GLN A 383 21.52 -12.07 -9.39
N PHE A 384 21.83 -11.43 -8.26
CA PHE A 384 22.46 -12.04 -7.11
C PHE A 384 21.58 -11.81 -5.89
N ARG A 385 21.73 -12.68 -4.88
CA ARG A 385 21.08 -12.51 -3.59
C ARG A 385 22.15 -12.32 -2.52
N HIS A 386 22.10 -11.22 -1.79
CA HIS A 386 23.00 -10.98 -0.66
C HIS A 386 22.22 -10.97 0.64
N GLU A 387 22.60 -11.86 1.55
CA GLU A 387 22.01 -11.98 2.88
C GLU A 387 23.09 -11.75 3.91
N VAL A 388 22.76 -11.00 4.96
CA VAL A 388 23.51 -11.08 6.20
C VAL A 388 23.02 -12.31 6.95
N THR A 389 23.93 -13.22 7.26
CA THR A 389 23.66 -14.45 8.02
C THR A 389 23.96 -14.27 9.51
N GLU A 390 24.83 -13.32 9.85
CA GLU A 390 25.24 -13.02 11.23
C GLU A 390 25.57 -11.54 11.36
N ILE A 391 25.17 -10.94 12.49
CA ILE A 391 25.54 -9.57 12.86
C ILE A 391 26.07 -9.60 14.28
N VAL A 392 27.32 -9.20 14.45
CA VAL A 392 27.98 -9.08 15.76
C VAL A 392 28.27 -7.61 16.05
N ARG A 393 27.96 -7.18 17.28
CA ARG A 393 28.28 -5.82 17.72
C ARG A 393 29.79 -5.66 17.84
N GLY A 394 30.34 -4.67 17.13
CA GLY A 394 31.72 -4.23 17.27
C GLY A 394 31.85 -3.06 18.25
N PRO A 395 33.07 -2.53 18.44
CA PRO A 395 33.30 -1.34 19.28
C PRO A 395 32.56 -0.11 18.74
N GLY A 396 32.03 0.70 19.66
CA GLY A 396 31.33 1.95 19.32
C GLY A 396 30.05 1.71 18.51
N ALA A 397 30.01 2.28 17.30
CA ALA A 397 28.88 2.15 16.36
C ALA A 397 29.11 1.06 15.29
N SER A 398 30.22 0.33 15.35
CA SER A 398 30.58 -0.65 14.33
C SER A 398 29.83 -1.98 14.49
N VAL A 399 29.64 -2.67 13.36
CA VAL A 399 29.07 -4.01 13.29
C VAL A 399 29.91 -4.89 12.38
N ASP A 400 30.17 -6.11 12.82
CA ASP A 400 30.77 -7.16 12.00
C ASP A 400 29.64 -7.96 11.35
N LEU A 401 29.62 -7.97 10.02
CA LEU A 401 28.59 -8.63 9.22
C LEU A 401 29.19 -9.86 8.53
N THR A 402 28.58 -11.02 8.72
CA THR A 402 28.81 -12.18 7.83
C THR A 402 27.82 -12.09 6.67
N VAL A 403 28.33 -11.91 5.46
CA VAL A 403 27.54 -11.72 4.23
C VAL A 403 27.66 -12.96 3.37
N ARG A 404 26.52 -13.59 3.08
CA ARG A 404 26.37 -14.68 2.12
C ARG A 404 25.81 -14.17 0.81
N THR A 405 26.46 -14.52 -0.28
CA THR A 405 26.03 -14.22 -1.65
C THR A 405 25.65 -15.50 -2.37
N TYR A 406 24.43 -15.54 -2.89
CA TYR A 406 23.95 -16.60 -3.78
C TYR A 406 23.99 -16.11 -5.23
N ASP A 407 24.59 -16.94 -6.06
CA ASP A 407 24.76 -16.82 -7.49
C ASP A 407 24.24 -18.11 -8.13
N PRO A 408 22.90 -18.27 -8.18
CA PRO A 408 22.31 -19.52 -8.60
C PRO A 408 22.52 -19.81 -10.09
N ALA A 409 22.96 -18.82 -10.86
CA ALA A 409 23.28 -18.93 -12.28
C ALA A 409 24.79 -19.12 -12.55
N LEU A 410 25.60 -19.34 -11.49
CA LEU A 410 27.03 -19.64 -11.56
C LEU A 410 27.84 -18.64 -12.41
N ARG A 411 27.53 -17.34 -12.28
CA ARG A 411 28.16 -16.24 -13.02
C ARG A 411 29.53 -15.83 -12.47
N LEU A 412 29.80 -16.12 -11.21
CA LEU A 412 31.04 -15.82 -10.51
C LEU A 412 32.04 -16.97 -10.74
N PRO A 413 33.32 -16.64 -11.05
CA PRO A 413 34.33 -17.67 -11.24
C PRO A 413 34.58 -18.44 -9.94
N VAL A 414 35.05 -19.68 -10.09
CA VAL A 414 35.48 -20.50 -8.95
C VAL A 414 36.68 -19.82 -8.28
N GLY A 415 36.49 -19.35 -7.04
CA GLY A 415 37.52 -18.69 -6.24
C GLY A 415 37.03 -17.45 -5.49
N PRO A 416 37.91 -16.80 -4.70
CA PRO A 416 37.52 -15.62 -3.91
C PRO A 416 37.13 -14.41 -4.78
N GLN A 417 35.99 -13.80 -4.46
CA GLN A 417 35.47 -12.64 -5.18
C GLN A 417 35.77 -11.34 -4.44
N ARG A 418 36.08 -10.29 -5.21
CA ARG A 418 36.21 -8.92 -4.68
C ARG A 418 34.82 -8.31 -4.53
N ALA A 419 34.50 -7.88 -3.31
CA ALA A 419 33.26 -7.23 -2.98
C ALA A 419 33.50 -5.91 -2.24
N SER A 420 32.49 -5.04 -2.22
CA SER A 420 32.47 -3.86 -1.38
C SER A 420 31.09 -3.63 -0.81
N LEU A 421 31.01 -3.24 0.45
CA LEU A 421 29.80 -2.72 1.05
C LEU A 421 29.72 -1.21 0.80
N LEU A 422 28.61 -0.75 0.24
CA LEU A 422 28.38 0.65 -0.13
C LEU A 422 27.32 1.26 0.79
N LEU A 423 27.63 2.40 1.41
CA LEU A 423 26.71 3.13 2.29
C LEU A 423 26.86 4.65 2.03
N SER A 424 25.76 5.39 1.87
CA SER A 424 25.83 6.82 1.45
C SER A 424 24.88 7.76 2.22
N PRO A 425 25.12 8.04 3.52
CA PRO A 425 24.34 9.02 4.29
C PRO A 425 24.70 10.47 3.92
N GLY A 426 25.89 10.68 3.35
CA GLY A 426 26.34 11.93 2.74
C GLY A 426 27.26 11.59 1.56
N ARG A 427 28.58 11.63 1.76
CA ARG A 427 29.52 11.00 0.81
C ARG A 427 29.49 9.48 0.95
N ARG A 428 29.79 8.78 -0.13
CA ARG A 428 29.79 7.31 -0.18
C ARG A 428 30.93 6.74 0.66
N LEU A 429 30.58 5.97 1.69
CA LEU A 429 31.46 5.02 2.36
C LEU A 429 31.51 3.72 1.53
N THR A 430 32.72 3.25 1.25
CA THR A 430 32.97 1.99 0.54
C THR A 430 33.90 1.14 1.40
N VAL A 431 33.42 -0.01 1.88
CA VAL A 431 34.21 -0.94 2.70
C VAL A 431 34.53 -2.18 1.85
N PRO A 432 35.78 -2.38 1.44
CA PRO A 432 36.15 -3.57 0.67
C PRO A 432 36.15 -4.81 1.56
N PHE A 433 35.77 -5.96 1.00
CA PHE A 433 35.89 -7.25 1.64
C PHE A 433 36.03 -8.36 0.59
N ARG A 434 36.30 -9.59 1.02
CA ARG A 434 36.39 -10.76 0.15
C ARG A 434 35.27 -11.74 0.46
N LEU A 435 34.72 -12.32 -0.60
CA LEU A 435 33.76 -13.42 -0.54
C LEU A 435 34.47 -14.70 -0.97
N SER A 436 34.60 -15.67 -0.07
CA SER A 436 35.20 -16.97 -0.35
C SER A 436 34.12 -17.98 -0.76
N PRO A 437 34.39 -18.88 -1.72
CA PRO A 437 33.42 -19.91 -2.11
C PRO A 437 33.19 -20.88 -0.94
N VAL A 438 31.92 -21.16 -0.65
CA VAL A 438 31.49 -22.18 0.32
C VAL A 438 31.10 -23.47 -0.41
N ARG A 439 30.35 -23.32 -1.49
CA ARG A 439 29.96 -24.36 -2.46
C ARG A 439 29.68 -23.70 -3.81
N PRO A 440 29.49 -24.46 -4.92
CA PRO A 440 29.12 -23.85 -6.20
C PRO A 440 27.93 -22.88 -6.06
N GLY A 441 28.09 -21.66 -6.58
CA GLY A 441 27.09 -20.60 -6.52
C GLY A 441 26.88 -19.95 -5.15
N VAL A 442 27.60 -20.34 -4.09
CA VAL A 442 27.45 -19.75 -2.76
C VAL A 442 28.79 -19.28 -2.23
N PHE A 443 28.84 -18.01 -1.84
CA PHE A 443 30.03 -17.36 -1.32
C PHE A 443 29.74 -16.69 0.02
N GLU A 444 30.72 -16.63 0.90
CA GLU A 444 30.60 -16.01 2.21
C GLU A 444 31.82 -15.16 2.55
N GLY A 445 31.61 -14.06 3.25
CA GLY A 445 32.67 -13.15 3.64
C GLY A 445 32.28 -12.29 4.82
N ARG A 446 33.26 -11.90 5.63
CA ARG A 446 33.07 -10.99 6.77
C ARG A 446 33.47 -9.57 6.41
N VAL A 447 32.67 -8.60 6.84
CA VAL A 447 32.95 -7.18 6.65
C VAL A 447 32.60 -6.39 7.90
N ARG A 448 33.55 -5.57 8.37
CA ARG A 448 33.31 -4.61 9.45
C ARG A 448 32.76 -3.32 8.87
N LEU A 449 31.51 -3.01 9.17
CA LEU A 449 30.92 -1.71 8.87
C LEU A 449 31.05 -0.82 10.10
N ASP A 450 31.80 0.29 9.98
CA ASP A 450 31.77 1.38 10.96
C ASP A 450 31.08 2.61 10.36
N PRO A 451 29.79 2.83 10.67
CA PRO A 451 29.04 3.95 10.15
C PRO A 451 29.51 5.31 10.71
N ALA A 452 30.28 5.35 11.80
CA ALA A 452 30.82 6.58 12.35
C ALA A 452 31.88 7.20 11.42
N THR A 453 32.51 6.39 10.57
CA THR A 453 33.47 6.86 9.56
C THR A 453 32.80 7.48 8.32
N ALA A 454 31.47 7.39 8.21
CA ALA A 454 30.74 7.97 7.11
C ALA A 454 30.72 9.50 7.20
N ARG A 455 31.15 10.19 6.14
CA ARG A 455 31.12 11.65 6.09
C ARG A 455 29.70 12.16 5.87
N LEU A 456 29.09 12.64 6.95
CA LEU A 456 27.79 13.32 6.94
C LEU A 456 27.93 14.77 6.42
N PRO A 457 26.86 15.38 5.88
CA PRO A 457 26.85 16.81 5.60
C PRO A 457 27.12 17.63 6.87
N LEU A 458 27.79 18.79 6.73
CA LEU A 458 28.07 19.69 7.86
C LEU A 458 26.80 20.13 8.61
N SER A 459 25.68 20.23 7.91
CA SER A 459 24.37 20.53 8.52
C SER A 459 23.72 19.35 9.25
N GLY A 460 24.40 18.21 9.35
CA GLY A 460 23.84 16.94 9.81
C GLY A 460 23.00 16.21 8.77
N PHE A 461 22.58 15.00 9.11
CA PHE A 461 21.74 14.12 8.30
C PHE A 461 20.61 13.51 9.14
N ALA A 462 19.38 13.63 8.65
CA ALA A 462 18.21 12.99 9.26
C ALA A 462 17.53 12.11 8.22
N GLY A 463 17.68 10.80 8.35
CA GLY A 463 17.10 9.85 7.41
C GLY A 463 17.64 8.43 7.53
N VAL A 464 17.16 7.58 6.64
CA VAL A 464 17.50 6.16 6.55
C VAL A 464 18.38 5.90 5.32
N ARG A 465 19.34 4.98 5.44
CA ARG A 465 20.12 4.43 4.32
C ARG A 465 20.19 2.91 4.41
N HIS A 466 20.27 2.30 3.24
CA HIS A 466 20.36 0.85 3.08
C HIS A 466 21.72 0.52 2.46
N PRO A 467 22.58 -0.25 3.14
CA PRO A 467 23.81 -0.74 2.54
C PRO A 467 23.52 -1.61 1.32
N MET A 468 24.41 -1.54 0.32
CA MET A 468 24.35 -2.39 -0.86
C MET A 468 25.67 -3.16 -1.00
N VAL A 469 25.60 -4.37 -1.53
CA VAL A 469 26.79 -5.12 -1.91
C VAL A 469 27.12 -4.79 -3.36
N ARG A 470 28.39 -4.48 -3.62
CA ARG A 470 28.93 -4.37 -4.97
C ARG A 470 29.89 -5.51 -5.22
N LEU A 471 29.61 -6.32 -6.24
CA LEU A 471 30.53 -7.31 -6.77
C LEU A 471 31.34 -6.69 -7.91
N THR A 472 32.60 -7.10 -8.05
CA THR A 472 33.44 -6.72 -9.19
C THR A 472 34.10 -7.95 -9.78
N CYS A 473 33.80 -8.22 -11.05
CA CYS A 473 34.34 -9.35 -11.79
C CYS A 473 34.73 -8.89 -13.20
N ARG A 474 35.97 -9.20 -13.61
CA ARG A 474 36.50 -8.91 -14.97
C ARG A 474 36.23 -7.46 -15.45
N GLY A 475 36.50 -6.48 -14.60
CA GLY A 475 36.30 -5.05 -14.91
C GLY A 475 34.84 -4.56 -14.92
N ARG A 476 33.87 -5.44 -14.70
CA ARG A 476 32.44 -5.09 -14.58
C ARG A 476 32.01 -5.09 -13.12
N SER A 477 30.98 -4.31 -12.81
CA SER A 477 30.42 -4.25 -11.45
C SER A 477 28.93 -4.52 -11.44
N ASN A 478 28.47 -5.24 -10.42
CA ASN A 478 27.07 -5.49 -10.13
C ASN A 478 26.76 -4.93 -8.73
N ARG A 479 25.54 -4.44 -8.49
CA ARG A 479 25.11 -3.91 -7.19
C ARG A 479 23.78 -4.57 -6.80
N GLY A 480 23.74 -5.16 -5.62
CA GLY A 480 22.55 -5.79 -5.06
C GLY A 480 22.18 -5.24 -3.68
N LEU A 481 20.92 -5.46 -3.31
CA LEU A 481 20.41 -5.16 -1.97
C LEU A 481 21.06 -6.10 -0.95
N LEU A 482 21.28 -5.59 0.27
CA LEU A 482 21.71 -6.41 1.40
C LEU A 482 20.51 -6.70 2.32
N LEU A 483 20.07 -7.96 2.33
CA LEU A 483 18.97 -8.44 3.16
C LEU A 483 19.46 -8.69 4.60
N ALA A 484 18.71 -8.23 5.60
CA ALA A 484 19.02 -8.48 7.01
C ALA A 484 18.32 -9.73 7.55
N PRO A 485 18.82 -10.36 8.63
CA PRO A 485 18.02 -11.27 9.44
C PRO A 485 16.87 -10.48 10.06
N LEU A 486 15.62 -10.91 9.87
CA LEU A 486 14.46 -10.17 10.36
C LEU A 486 14.32 -10.23 11.89
N ALA A 487 14.87 -11.27 12.51
CA ALA A 487 14.95 -11.41 13.97
C ALA A 487 16.08 -10.60 14.61
N PHE A 488 16.89 -9.88 13.82
CA PHE A 488 17.99 -9.08 14.37
C PHE A 488 17.45 -7.93 15.22
N PRO A 489 17.81 -7.85 16.52
CA PRO A 489 17.35 -6.75 17.37
C PRO A 489 18.01 -5.44 16.93
N PRO A 490 17.28 -4.30 17.00
CA PRO A 490 17.85 -3.00 16.69
C PRO A 490 19.07 -2.68 17.56
N LEU A 491 20.15 -2.25 16.90
CA LEU A 491 21.37 -1.80 17.54
C LEU A 491 21.43 -0.27 17.52
N THR A 492 21.45 0.35 18.69
CA THR A 492 21.59 1.81 18.80
C THR A 492 22.97 2.20 19.31
N ALA A 493 23.57 3.21 18.68
CA ALA A 493 24.85 3.79 19.07
C ALA A 493 24.82 5.31 18.92
N ARG A 494 25.63 6.01 19.72
CA ARG A 494 25.87 7.45 19.56
C ARG A 494 27.05 7.65 18.60
N VAL A 495 26.86 8.50 17.61
CA VAL A 495 27.92 9.00 16.72
C VAL A 495 27.93 10.53 16.81
N PRO A 496 28.99 11.24 16.35
CA PRO A 496 29.04 12.70 16.46
C PRO A 496 27.75 13.37 15.96
N HIS A 497 27.09 14.10 16.85
CA HIS A 497 25.84 14.83 16.64
C HIS A 497 24.60 14.01 16.22
N HIS A 498 24.65 12.68 16.28
CA HIS A 498 23.51 11.82 15.90
C HIS A 498 23.38 10.58 16.79
N GLN A 499 22.15 10.11 16.93
CA GLN A 499 21.82 8.76 17.35
C GLN A 499 21.65 7.90 16.09
N LEU A 500 22.39 6.80 16.03
CA LEU A 500 22.36 5.84 14.94
C LEU A 500 21.61 4.59 15.40
N THR A 501 20.68 4.09 14.58
CA THR A 501 20.05 2.78 14.78
C THR A 501 20.28 1.90 13.56
N ILE A 502 20.78 0.68 13.76
CA ILE A 502 20.97 -0.36 12.75
C ILE A 502 19.94 -1.46 13.02
N GLU A 503 19.09 -1.77 12.05
CA GLU A 503 17.98 -2.72 12.24
C GLU A 503 17.54 -3.32 10.89
N PRO A 504 16.75 -4.40 10.86
CA PRO A 504 16.04 -4.78 9.66
C PRO A 504 14.95 -3.77 9.33
N GLU A 505 14.77 -3.47 8.04
CA GLU A 505 13.59 -2.76 7.54
C GLU A 505 12.32 -3.55 7.89
N GLY A 506 11.31 -2.90 8.48
CA GLY A 506 10.09 -3.56 8.99
C GLY A 506 9.05 -3.93 7.93
N HIS A 507 9.41 -3.90 6.65
CA HIS A 507 8.54 -4.26 5.53
C HIS A 507 9.37 -4.84 4.39
N THR A 508 8.74 -5.49 3.40
CA THR A 508 9.47 -6.07 2.27
C THR A 508 10.34 -5.01 1.58
N PRO A 509 11.62 -5.31 1.28
CA PRO A 509 12.25 -6.64 1.33
C PRO A 509 12.99 -7.01 2.63
N GLY A 510 12.96 -6.15 3.66
CA GLY A 510 13.66 -6.40 4.92
C GLY A 510 15.16 -6.18 4.79
N ARG A 511 15.56 -5.05 4.19
CA ARG A 511 16.97 -4.70 4.02
C ARG A 511 17.62 -4.40 5.36
N LEU A 512 18.93 -4.53 5.42
CA LEU A 512 19.68 -3.87 6.48
C LEU A 512 19.47 -2.35 6.34
N GLN A 513 18.99 -1.69 7.39
CA GLN A 513 18.76 -0.25 7.39
C GLN A 513 19.55 0.42 8.51
N LEU A 514 20.06 1.61 8.23
CA LEU A 514 20.72 2.49 9.19
C LEU A 514 19.96 3.81 9.23
N ARG A 515 19.46 4.18 10.40
CA ARG A 515 18.71 5.41 10.67
C ARG A 515 19.56 6.38 11.48
N TRP A 516 19.80 7.57 10.93
CA TRP A 516 20.42 8.69 11.64
C TRP A 516 19.35 9.64 12.13
N GLN A 517 19.37 9.89 13.44
CA GLN A 517 18.56 10.89 14.11
C GLN A 517 19.48 11.97 14.67
N PRO A 518 19.39 13.24 14.24
CA PRO A 518 20.25 14.29 14.75
C PRO A 518 19.95 14.57 16.24
N THR A 519 20.98 14.92 17.00
CA THR A 519 20.90 15.24 18.43
C THR A 519 21.44 16.64 18.71
N GLY A 520 20.96 17.31 19.76
CA GLY A 520 21.46 18.63 20.19
C GLY A 520 21.25 19.73 19.13
N LEU A 521 22.26 20.61 18.97
CA LEU A 521 22.20 21.78 18.07
C LEU A 521 21.91 21.39 16.60
N THR A 522 22.41 20.25 16.14
CA THR A 522 22.17 19.74 14.78
C THR A 522 20.69 19.42 14.53
N ALA A 523 19.97 18.95 15.56
CA ALA A 523 18.52 18.73 15.45
C ALA A 523 17.77 20.05 15.27
N GLY A 524 18.18 21.10 15.99
CA GLY A 524 17.63 22.46 15.85
C GLY A 524 17.85 23.03 14.45
N ALA A 525 19.08 22.99 13.94
CA ALA A 525 19.42 23.49 12.61
C ALA A 525 18.63 22.79 11.47
N LEU A 526 18.45 21.47 11.56
CA LEU A 526 17.67 20.71 10.58
C LEU A 526 16.16 21.00 10.66
N ARG A 527 15.62 21.27 11.86
CA ARG A 527 14.22 21.70 12.04
C ARG A 527 13.97 23.05 11.37
N VAL A 528 14.84 24.05 11.62
CA VAL A 528 14.73 25.38 11.00
C VAL A 528 14.81 25.28 9.47
N ARG A 529 15.75 24.51 8.93
CA ARG A 529 15.85 24.28 7.48
C ARG A 529 14.63 23.59 6.89
N ARG A 530 14.06 22.58 7.58
CA ARG A 530 12.83 21.92 7.13
C ARG A 530 11.64 22.87 7.17
N ALA A 531 11.53 23.72 8.20
CA ALA A 531 10.50 24.74 8.30
C ALA A 531 10.62 25.77 7.16
N ALA A 532 11.83 26.27 6.89
CA ALA A 532 12.10 27.18 5.79
C ALA A 532 11.77 26.57 4.42
N ARG A 533 12.12 25.29 4.18
CA ARG A 533 11.74 24.58 2.94
C ARG A 533 10.24 24.36 2.82
N ARG A 534 9.55 24.05 3.93
CA ARG A 534 8.09 23.90 3.95
C ARG A 534 7.41 25.24 3.65
N ALA A 535 7.87 26.33 4.26
CA ALA A 535 7.40 27.68 3.95
C ALA A 535 7.62 28.02 2.48
N ALA A 536 8.81 27.77 1.94
CA ALA A 536 9.10 28.00 0.52
C ALA A 536 8.20 27.17 -0.43
N SER A 537 7.89 25.91 -0.08
CA SER A 537 6.99 25.06 -0.87
C SER A 537 5.51 25.45 -0.80
N VAL A 538 5.12 26.28 0.17
CA VAL A 538 3.76 26.86 0.27
C VAL A 538 3.62 28.10 -0.63
N PHE A 539 4.74 28.74 -1.01
CA PHE A 539 4.77 29.94 -1.84
C PHE A 539 5.25 29.73 -3.29
N SER A 540 5.44 28.48 -3.74
CA SER A 540 5.66 28.22 -5.18
C SER A 540 4.32 28.15 -5.91
N PRO A 541 4.05 29.06 -6.87
CA PRO A 541 2.91 28.89 -7.78
C PRO A 541 3.15 27.63 -8.61
N SER A 542 2.09 26.86 -8.83
CA SER A 542 2.03 25.75 -9.77
C SER A 542 2.64 26.19 -11.11
N GLY A 543 3.82 25.66 -11.44
CA GLY A 543 4.46 25.90 -12.73
C GLY A 543 3.79 25.06 -13.81
N VAL A 544 3.15 25.78 -14.74
CA VAL A 544 2.75 25.49 -16.14
C VAL A 544 2.62 24.02 -16.55
#